data_AF-W7SLU3-F1
#
_entry.id   AF-W7SLU3-F1
#
_cell.length_a   1.000
_cell.length_b   1.000
_cell.length_c   1.000
_cell.angle_alpha   90.00
_cell.angle_beta   90.00
_cell.angle_gamma   90.00
#
_symmetry.space_group_name_H-M   'P 1'
#
loop_
_entity.id
_entity.type
_entity.pdbx_description
1 polymer ?
#
loop_
_entity_poly.entity_id
_entity_poly.type
_entity_poly.pdbx_seq_one_letter_code
_entity_poly.pdbx_strand_id
1 'polypeptide(L)'
;MESGCVMSQPVRARRLTQDEGHYLLRLVRRGKHESIRVRRALIVMASASGTMVPTIARLVAADEDTVRDVIHAFNAQGLACLDPHWAGGHPRRITDADITVIVETATIRPRKHGLPFTHWSIRKLASYLSGRYGRRDPRWAPVRMVRVGRERLRQILSARGITFQRTRTWKESHDPDLEAKLDRIEEVTVRFPDRCFAFDQFGPLSIRPCHGTCWAARCHPDRLRATYQRTHGIRYFHGC
;
A
#
# COMPACT_ATOMS: atom_id res chain seq x y z
N MET A 1 53.36 -0.52 39.58
CA MET A 1 53.07 -0.84 38.17
C MET A 1 51.89 0.03 37.76
N GLU A 2 52.18 1.20 37.20
CA GLU A 2 51.15 2.13 36.71
C GLU A 2 50.61 1.57 35.39
N SER A 3 49.37 1.13 35.42
CA SER A 3 48.60 0.79 34.22
C SER A 3 48.31 2.08 33.47
N GLY A 4 49.19 2.44 32.53
CA GLY A 4 48.95 3.52 31.58
C GLY A 4 47.69 3.24 30.77
N CYS A 5 46.65 4.03 31.01
CA CYS A 5 45.47 4.08 30.15
C CYS A 5 45.94 4.48 28.74
N VAL A 6 45.85 3.56 27.78
CA VAL A 6 46.07 3.87 26.37
C VAL A 6 44.92 4.77 25.94
N MET A 7 45.10 6.08 26.07
CA MET A 7 44.19 7.09 25.57
C MET A 7 44.00 6.83 24.07
N SER A 8 42.79 6.51 23.64
CA SER A 8 42.51 6.30 22.22
C SER A 8 42.87 7.57 21.46
N GLN A 9 43.54 7.41 20.31
CA GLN A 9 43.98 8.57 19.53
C GLN A 9 42.76 9.39 19.10
N PRO A 10 42.79 10.72 19.27
CA PRO A 10 41.67 11.57 18.88
C PRO A 10 41.41 11.44 17.38
N VAL A 11 40.17 11.17 17.01
CA VAL A 11 39.73 11.03 15.61
C VAL A 11 40.02 12.32 14.85
N ARG A 12 40.82 12.21 13.78
CA ARG A 12 41.23 13.33 12.93
C ARG A 12 41.06 13.00 11.45
N ALA A 13 40.76 14.03 10.67
CA ALA A 13 40.78 13.92 9.22
C ALA A 13 42.22 13.65 8.74
N ARG A 14 42.36 12.77 7.74
CA ARG A 14 43.63 12.59 7.03
C ARG A 14 44.05 13.91 6.38
N ARG A 15 45.34 14.01 6.05
CA ARG A 15 45.87 15.18 5.33
C ARG A 15 45.06 15.40 4.04
N LEU A 16 44.57 16.63 3.88
CA LEU A 16 43.88 17.06 2.66
C LEU A 16 44.88 17.16 1.51
N THR A 17 44.48 16.72 0.32
CA THR A 17 45.21 17.08 -0.89
C THR A 17 44.95 18.55 -1.24
N GLN A 18 45.79 19.13 -2.10
CA GLN A 18 45.64 20.53 -2.51
C GLN A 18 44.29 20.76 -3.22
N ASP A 19 43.88 19.82 -4.06
CA ASP A 19 42.60 19.88 -4.78
C ASP A 19 41.40 19.75 -3.83
N GLU A 20 41.47 18.84 -2.85
CA GLU A 20 40.44 18.69 -1.82
C GLU A 20 40.30 19.97 -0.98
N GLY A 21 41.43 20.56 -0.58
CA GLY A 21 41.45 21.82 0.17
C GLY A 21 40.84 22.98 -0.63
N HIS A 22 41.22 23.14 -1.89
CA HIS A 22 40.65 24.16 -2.78
C HIS A 22 39.15 23.97 -3.01
N TYR A 23 38.70 22.73 -3.16
CA TYR A 23 37.29 22.40 -3.32
C TYR A 23 36.48 22.75 -2.06
N LEU A 24 36.93 22.33 -0.88
CA LEU A 24 36.27 22.61 0.40
C LEU A 24 36.19 24.11 0.68
N LEU A 25 37.28 24.85 0.45
CA LEU A 25 37.31 26.30 0.61
C LEU A 25 36.32 27.00 -0.34
N ARG A 26 36.26 26.57 -1.60
CA ARG A 26 35.31 27.12 -2.58
C ARG A 26 33.86 26.83 -2.16
N LEU A 27 33.59 25.62 -1.68
CA LEU A 27 32.27 25.18 -1.24
C LEU A 27 31.80 25.97 -0.02
N VAL A 28 32.66 26.20 0.97
CA VAL A 28 32.29 26.97 2.17
C VAL A 28 32.15 28.48 1.87
N ARG A 29 32.95 29.05 0.97
CA ARG A 29 32.86 30.47 0.60
C ARG A 29 31.63 30.81 -0.25
N ARG A 30 31.18 29.88 -1.10
CA ARG A 30 30.08 30.12 -2.06
C ARG A 30 28.76 29.45 -1.67
N GLY A 31 28.80 28.47 -0.78
CA GLY A 31 27.62 27.69 -0.42
C GLY A 31 26.69 28.44 0.53
N LYS A 32 25.38 28.14 0.46
CA LYS A 32 24.44 28.51 1.52
C LYS A 32 24.84 27.76 2.80
N HIS A 33 25.17 28.51 3.86
CA HIS A 33 25.64 27.97 5.15
C HIS A 33 24.70 26.93 5.77
N GLU A 34 23.42 26.90 5.39
CA GLU A 34 22.42 25.94 5.88
C GLU A 34 22.50 24.55 5.22
N SER A 35 23.28 24.36 4.16
CA SER A 35 23.35 23.05 3.50
C SER A 35 24.20 22.05 4.31
N ILE A 36 23.70 20.82 4.46
CA ILE A 36 24.42 19.71 5.12
C ILE A 36 25.82 19.50 4.51
N ARG A 37 25.94 19.72 3.20
CA ARG A 37 27.19 19.67 2.44
C ARG A 37 28.22 20.68 2.95
N VAL A 38 27.83 21.93 3.18
CA VAL A 38 28.71 22.99 3.71
C VAL A 38 29.09 22.69 5.17
N ARG A 39 28.15 22.21 5.98
CA ARG A 39 28.42 21.81 7.37
C ARG A 39 29.45 20.68 7.46
N ARG A 40 29.31 19.65 6.63
CA ARG A 40 30.29 18.56 6.53
C ARG A 40 31.65 19.05 6.03
N ALA A 41 31.67 19.99 5.08
CA ALA A 41 32.92 20.59 4.60
C ALA A 41 33.64 21.39 5.70
N LEU A 42 32.90 22.15 6.52
CA LEU A 42 33.45 22.85 7.68
C LEU A 42 34.06 21.88 8.71
N ILE A 43 33.38 20.77 9.00
CA ILE A 43 33.90 19.72 9.89
C ILE A 43 35.24 19.19 9.38
N VAL A 44 35.32 18.83 8.10
CA VAL A 44 36.54 18.28 7.49
C VAL A 44 37.68 19.30 7.51
N MET A 45 37.43 20.55 7.13
CA MET A 45 38.46 21.60 7.16
C MET A 45 38.97 21.90 8.57
N ALA A 46 38.06 22.00 9.55
CA ALA A 46 38.44 22.29 10.94
C ALA A 46 39.24 21.12 11.55
N SER A 47 38.85 19.88 11.26
CA SER A 47 39.58 18.69 11.71
C SER A 47 40.96 18.58 11.07
N ALA A 48 41.07 18.84 9.76
CA ALA A 48 42.36 18.87 9.05
C ALA A 48 43.30 19.98 9.53
N SER A 49 42.74 21.08 10.04
CA SER A 49 43.49 22.18 10.66
C SER A 49 43.93 21.89 12.11
N GLY A 50 43.62 20.71 12.64
CA GLY A 50 44.01 20.28 13.99
C GLY A 50 43.02 20.67 15.10
N THR A 51 41.83 21.17 14.75
CA THR A 51 40.81 21.50 15.76
C THR A 51 40.23 20.23 16.38
N MET A 52 40.04 20.24 17.70
CA MET A 52 39.50 19.09 18.45
C MET A 52 37.99 18.91 18.19
N VAL A 53 37.53 17.65 18.15
CA VAL A 53 36.12 17.28 17.89
C VAL A 53 35.11 18.05 18.74
N PRO A 54 35.27 18.21 20.07
CA PRO A 54 34.32 18.98 20.89
C PRO A 54 34.20 20.45 20.47
N THR A 55 35.30 21.05 20.01
CA THR A 55 35.30 22.44 19.53
C THR A 55 34.62 22.56 18.18
N ILE A 56 34.83 21.59 17.29
CA ILE A 56 34.15 21.53 15.99
C ILE A 56 32.64 21.36 16.20
N ALA A 57 32.22 20.46 17.09
CA ALA A 57 30.82 20.20 17.41
C ALA A 57 30.09 21.47 17.85
N ARG A 58 30.71 22.26 18.74
CA ARG A 58 30.20 23.59 19.15
C ARG A 58 30.13 24.57 17.98
N LEU A 59 31.19 24.67 17.16
CA LEU A 59 31.25 25.57 16.00
C LEU A 59 30.13 25.28 14.99
N VAL A 60 29.89 24.00 14.71
CA VAL A 60 28.86 23.59 13.74
C VAL A 60 27.50 23.34 14.39
N ALA A 61 27.33 23.57 15.69
CA ALA A 61 26.11 23.28 16.47
C ALA A 61 25.59 21.82 16.32
N ALA A 62 26.50 20.84 16.21
CA ALA A 62 26.19 19.42 16.00
C ALA A 62 26.60 18.57 17.22
N ASP A 63 26.13 17.34 17.27
CA ASP A 63 26.61 16.35 18.23
C ASP A 63 28.03 15.88 17.89
N GLU A 64 28.82 15.53 18.91
CA GLU A 64 30.21 15.07 18.71
C GLU A 64 30.29 13.78 17.90
N ASP A 65 29.34 12.85 18.03
CA ASP A 65 29.31 11.62 17.24
C ASP A 65 29.08 11.92 15.76
N THR A 66 28.24 12.92 15.45
CA THR A 66 28.07 13.37 14.06
C THR A 66 29.37 13.90 13.47
N VAL A 67 30.18 14.61 14.26
CA VAL A 67 31.49 15.10 13.83
C VAL A 67 32.46 13.93 13.60
N ARG A 68 32.50 12.95 14.51
CA ARG A 68 33.32 11.73 14.38
C ARG A 68 32.93 10.95 13.13
N ASP A 69 31.63 10.73 12.89
CA ASP A 69 31.09 10.03 11.73
C ASP A 69 31.51 10.70 10.41
N VAL A 70 31.45 12.03 10.34
CA VAL A 70 31.85 12.79 9.15
C VAL A 70 33.36 12.66 8.91
N ILE A 71 34.18 12.69 9.96
CA ILE A 71 35.63 12.51 9.85
C ILE A 71 35.96 11.08 9.39
N HIS A 72 35.33 10.06 9.97
CA HIS A 72 35.49 8.67 9.54
C HIS A 72 35.05 8.48 8.09
N ALA A 73 33.91 9.06 7.70
CA ALA A 73 33.45 9.03 6.32
C ALA A 73 34.43 9.74 5.37
N PHE A 74 35.00 10.89 5.76
CA PHE A 74 36.02 11.55 4.94
C PHE A 74 37.28 10.68 4.78
N ASN A 75 37.73 10.05 5.85
CA ASN A 75 38.91 9.18 5.82
C ASN A 75 38.69 7.93 4.93
N ALA A 76 37.47 7.40 4.88
CA ALA A 76 37.13 6.23 4.08
C ALA A 76 36.86 6.52 2.59
N GLN A 77 36.16 7.61 2.27
CA GLN A 77 35.63 7.88 0.91
C GLN A 77 35.95 9.29 0.37
N GLY A 78 36.74 10.10 1.08
CA GLY A 78 37.14 11.44 0.64
C GLY A 78 35.95 12.40 0.50
N LEU A 79 35.96 13.24 -0.53
CA LEU A 79 34.92 14.27 -0.77
C LEU A 79 33.51 13.69 -0.99
N ALA A 80 33.37 12.40 -1.30
CA ALA A 80 32.07 11.75 -1.39
C ALA A 80 31.31 11.77 -0.05
N CYS A 81 32.00 11.98 1.08
CA CYS A 81 31.37 12.10 2.40
C CYS A 81 30.47 13.34 2.54
N LEU A 82 30.65 14.36 1.69
CA LEU A 82 29.89 15.61 1.76
C LEU A 82 28.43 15.41 1.39
N ASP A 83 28.15 14.41 0.57
CA ASP A 83 26.82 14.06 0.08
C ASP A 83 26.38 12.75 0.76
N PRO A 84 25.71 12.80 1.93
CA PRO A 84 25.20 11.59 2.55
C PRO A 84 24.29 10.85 1.56
N HIS A 85 24.55 9.56 1.40
CA HIS A 85 23.58 8.68 0.79
C HIS A 85 22.37 8.59 1.71
N TRP A 86 21.35 9.39 1.44
CA TRP A 86 20.00 9.26 2.01
C TRP A 86 19.33 7.99 1.45
N ALA A 87 20.01 6.86 1.52
CA ALA A 87 19.51 5.62 0.98
C ALA A 87 18.59 4.97 2.00
N GLY A 88 17.31 4.93 1.65
CA GLY A 88 16.40 3.85 1.99
C GLY A 88 15.86 3.87 3.41
N GLY A 89 14.57 4.15 3.53
CA GLY A 89 13.82 3.68 4.70
C GLY A 89 13.96 2.16 4.87
N HIS A 90 13.54 1.65 6.04
CA HIS A 90 13.62 0.22 6.37
C HIS A 90 13.20 -0.65 5.18
N PRO A 91 13.97 -1.69 4.82
CA PRO A 91 13.66 -2.58 3.69
C PRO A 91 12.18 -3.00 3.70
N ARG A 92 11.56 -2.95 2.51
CA ARG A 92 10.15 -3.31 2.34
C ARG A 92 9.97 -4.78 2.70
N ARG A 93 9.17 -5.05 3.73
CA ARG A 93 8.84 -6.41 4.18
C ARG A 93 7.79 -7.11 3.31
N ILE A 94 7.07 -6.36 2.48
CA ILE A 94 6.01 -6.86 1.60
C ILE A 94 6.50 -6.63 0.17
N THR A 95 6.68 -7.72 -0.56
CA THR A 95 7.11 -7.72 -1.96
C THR A 95 5.93 -7.46 -2.90
N ASP A 96 6.20 -7.12 -4.16
CA ASP A 96 5.14 -6.95 -5.16
C ASP A 96 4.39 -8.26 -5.46
N ALA A 97 5.07 -9.40 -5.32
CA ALA A 97 4.45 -10.72 -5.37
C ALA A 97 3.45 -10.90 -4.21
N ASP A 98 3.80 -10.47 -2.99
CA ASP A 98 2.87 -10.52 -1.85
C ASP A 98 1.65 -9.62 -2.09
N ILE A 99 1.84 -8.44 -2.69
CA ILE A 99 0.74 -7.54 -3.03
C ILE A 99 -0.22 -8.19 -4.03
N THR A 100 0.32 -8.91 -5.02
CA THR A 100 -0.49 -9.61 -6.02
C THR A 100 -1.36 -10.69 -5.35
N VAL A 101 -0.76 -11.51 -4.48
CA VAL A 101 -1.50 -12.52 -3.71
C VAL A 101 -2.56 -11.90 -2.81
N ILE A 102 -2.26 -10.76 -2.17
CA ILE A 102 -3.22 -10.03 -1.33
C ILE A 102 -4.45 -9.62 -2.15
N VAL A 103 -4.23 -9.01 -3.32
CA VAL A 103 -5.30 -8.53 -4.19
C VAL A 103 -6.15 -9.68 -4.70
N GLU A 104 -5.50 -10.73 -5.23
CA GLU A 104 -6.18 -11.92 -5.73
C GLU A 104 -7.06 -12.56 -4.65
N THR A 105 -6.48 -12.81 -3.47
CA THR A 105 -7.22 -13.38 -2.32
C THR A 105 -8.40 -12.50 -1.90
N ALA A 106 -8.24 -11.17 -1.92
CA ALA A 106 -9.31 -10.25 -1.55
C ALA A 106 -10.49 -10.29 -2.53
N THR A 107 -10.21 -10.46 -3.83
CA THR A 107 -11.24 -10.50 -4.88
C THR A 107 -12.00 -11.83 -4.95
N ILE A 108 -11.36 -12.93 -4.52
CA ILE A 108 -11.99 -14.24 -4.47
C ILE A 108 -12.87 -14.36 -3.22
N ARG A 109 -14.08 -14.89 -3.35
CA ARG A 109 -14.98 -15.08 -2.18
C ARG A 109 -14.37 -16.09 -1.20
N PRO A 110 -14.47 -15.85 0.14
CA PRO A 110 -13.92 -16.77 1.13
C PRO A 110 -14.45 -18.20 1.03
N ARG A 111 -15.70 -18.40 0.58
CA ARG A 111 -16.27 -19.73 0.32
C ARG A 111 -15.47 -20.53 -0.70
N LYS A 112 -14.87 -19.89 -1.71
CA LYS A 112 -13.99 -20.56 -2.68
C LYS A 112 -12.69 -21.05 -2.05
N HIS A 113 -12.29 -20.47 -0.92
CA HIS A 113 -11.17 -20.92 -0.09
C HIS A 113 -11.60 -21.91 1.01
N GLY A 114 -12.83 -22.44 0.96
CA GLY A 114 -13.36 -23.39 1.95
C GLY A 114 -13.69 -22.78 3.31
N LEU A 115 -13.73 -21.44 3.43
CA LEU A 115 -13.98 -20.75 4.70
C LEU A 115 -15.49 -20.61 4.99
N PRO A 116 -15.92 -20.68 6.26
CA PRO A 116 -17.33 -20.72 6.66
C PRO A 116 -18.01 -19.34 6.66
N PHE A 117 -17.54 -18.37 5.86
CA PHE A 117 -18.12 -17.03 5.79
C PHE A 117 -18.23 -16.50 4.37
N THR A 118 -19.11 -15.51 4.17
CA THR A 118 -19.54 -15.07 2.83
C THR A 118 -18.66 -13.99 2.21
N HIS A 119 -18.01 -13.14 3.03
CA HIS A 119 -17.22 -11.99 2.56
C HIS A 119 -16.01 -11.72 3.45
N TRP A 120 -15.02 -11.03 2.88
CA TRP A 120 -13.83 -10.59 3.61
C TRP A 120 -14.09 -9.29 4.36
N SER A 121 -13.88 -9.30 5.68
CA SER A 121 -13.51 -8.08 6.39
C SER A 121 -11.98 -7.94 6.39
N ILE A 122 -11.46 -6.72 6.54
CA ILE A 122 -10.01 -6.47 6.61
C ILE A 122 -9.35 -7.35 7.69
N ARG A 123 -10.03 -7.52 8.83
CA ARG A 123 -9.54 -8.39 9.94
C ARG A 123 -9.49 -9.86 9.54
N LYS A 124 -10.53 -10.38 8.86
CA LYS A 124 -10.58 -11.77 8.39
C LYS A 124 -9.52 -12.02 7.33
N LEU A 125 -9.39 -11.12 6.35
CA LEU A 125 -8.38 -11.21 5.30
C LEU A 125 -6.95 -11.21 5.87
N ALA A 126 -6.63 -10.27 6.78
CA ALA A 126 -5.32 -10.25 7.43
C ALA A 126 -5.04 -11.52 8.26
N SER A 127 -6.07 -12.09 8.89
CA SER A 127 -5.93 -13.34 9.66
C SER A 127 -5.69 -14.55 8.76
N TYR A 128 -6.39 -14.61 7.62
CA TYR A 128 -6.18 -15.65 6.61
C TYR A 128 -4.77 -15.58 6.02
N LEU A 129 -4.34 -14.42 5.56
CA LEU A 129 -3.01 -14.21 4.99
C LEU A 129 -1.88 -14.53 5.99
N SER A 130 -2.09 -14.26 7.28
CA SER A 130 -1.11 -14.62 8.32
C SER A 130 -1.07 -16.12 8.67
N GLY A 131 -1.93 -16.95 8.07
CA GLY A 131 -2.03 -18.38 8.37
C GLY A 131 -2.76 -18.70 9.67
N ARG A 132 -3.46 -17.75 10.30
CA ARG A 132 -4.17 -18.00 11.58
C ARG A 132 -5.31 -19.00 11.45
N TYR A 133 -6.03 -19.01 10.31
CA TYR A 133 -7.08 -20.00 10.07
C TYR A 133 -6.50 -21.39 9.79
N GLY A 134 -5.37 -21.48 9.10
CA GLY A 134 -4.62 -22.71 8.86
C GLY A 134 -4.20 -23.45 10.15
N ARG A 135 -4.03 -22.73 11.27
CA ARG A 135 -3.77 -23.34 12.58
C ARG A 135 -4.95 -24.12 13.16
N ARG A 136 -6.19 -23.78 12.75
CA ARG A 136 -7.41 -24.48 13.20
C ARG A 136 -7.75 -25.64 12.28
N ASP A 137 -7.62 -25.42 10.97
CA ASP A 137 -7.83 -26.43 9.95
C ASP A 137 -6.79 -26.21 8.83
N PRO A 138 -5.92 -27.19 8.53
CA PRO A 138 -4.93 -27.09 7.46
C PRO A 138 -5.54 -26.75 6.08
N ARG A 139 -6.80 -27.12 5.83
CA ARG A 139 -7.52 -26.79 4.58
C ARG A 139 -7.74 -25.29 4.40
N TRP A 140 -7.66 -24.51 5.47
CA TRP A 140 -7.82 -23.06 5.48
C TRP A 140 -6.49 -22.31 5.45
N ALA A 141 -5.38 -23.00 5.19
CA ALA A 141 -4.08 -22.36 5.01
C ALA A 141 -4.05 -21.57 3.68
N PRO A 142 -3.50 -20.35 3.68
CA PRO A 142 -3.23 -19.65 2.44
C PRO A 142 -2.08 -20.33 1.68
N VAL A 143 -2.10 -20.24 0.35
CA VAL A 143 -1.02 -20.72 -0.52
C VAL A 143 0.31 -20.06 -0.15
N ARG A 144 0.28 -18.78 0.20
CA ARG A 144 1.44 -18.00 0.65
C ARG A 144 1.10 -17.19 1.88
N MET A 145 1.93 -17.33 2.92
CA MET A 145 1.75 -16.57 4.16
C MET A 145 2.30 -15.17 4.02
N VAL A 146 1.46 -14.16 4.27
CA VAL A 146 1.83 -12.75 4.24
C VAL A 146 1.43 -12.08 5.55
N ARG A 147 2.43 -11.58 6.29
CA ARG A 147 2.19 -10.83 7.53
C ARG A 147 2.00 -9.36 7.22
N VAL A 148 0.74 -8.92 7.20
CA VAL A 148 0.36 -7.53 6.93
C VAL A 148 -0.54 -6.95 8.02
N GLY A 149 -0.26 -5.72 8.42
CA GLY A 149 -1.11 -4.96 9.34
C GLY A 149 -2.43 -4.52 8.67
N ARG A 150 -3.48 -4.30 9.46
CA ARG A 150 -4.82 -3.93 8.96
C ARG A 150 -4.81 -2.67 8.09
N GLU A 151 -4.13 -1.62 8.55
CA GLU A 151 -4.08 -0.35 7.82
C GLU A 151 -3.23 -0.47 6.55
N ARG A 152 -2.09 -1.16 6.62
CA ARG A 152 -1.27 -1.40 5.42
C ARG A 152 -2.05 -2.20 4.37
N LEU A 153 -2.82 -3.19 4.78
CA LEU A 153 -3.70 -3.96 3.90
C LEU A 153 -4.76 -3.06 3.24
N ARG A 154 -5.40 -2.17 4.00
CA ARG A 154 -6.35 -1.19 3.47
C ARG A 154 -5.72 -0.28 2.41
N GLN A 155 -4.52 0.23 2.68
CA GLN A 155 -3.76 1.07 1.74
C GLN A 155 -3.40 0.32 0.47
N ILE A 156 -2.95 -0.95 0.57
CA ILE A 156 -2.64 -1.79 -0.58
C ILE A 156 -3.87 -1.97 -1.48
N LEU A 157 -5.01 -2.34 -0.88
CA LEU A 157 -6.26 -2.52 -1.63
C LEU A 157 -6.72 -1.21 -2.30
N SER A 158 -6.68 -0.10 -1.56
CA SER A 158 -7.04 1.22 -2.08
C SER A 158 -6.13 1.66 -3.24
N ALA A 159 -4.81 1.48 -3.10
CA ALA A 159 -3.84 1.83 -4.13
C ALA A 159 -4.00 0.98 -5.41
N ARG A 160 -4.49 -0.26 -5.27
CA ARG A 160 -4.80 -1.16 -6.38
C ARG A 160 -6.24 -1.01 -6.90
N GLY A 161 -6.98 0.00 -6.46
CA GLY A 161 -8.34 0.27 -6.91
C GLY A 161 -9.37 -0.76 -6.43
N ILE A 162 -9.04 -1.60 -5.45
CA ILE A 162 -9.95 -2.60 -4.88
C ILE A 162 -10.74 -1.95 -3.74
N THR A 163 -12.06 -1.94 -3.89
CA THR A 163 -12.98 -1.28 -2.94
C THR A 163 -14.06 -2.26 -2.48
N PHE A 164 -14.58 -2.03 -1.28
CA PHE A 164 -15.66 -2.84 -0.72
C PHE A 164 -17.00 -2.38 -1.30
N GLN A 165 -17.65 -3.24 -2.08
CA GLN A 165 -18.83 -2.90 -2.87
C GLN A 165 -19.97 -3.88 -2.61
N ARG A 166 -21.22 -3.41 -2.74
CA ARG A 166 -22.41 -4.26 -2.71
C ARG A 166 -22.52 -5.03 -4.03
N THR A 167 -22.78 -6.33 -3.96
CA THR A 167 -22.96 -7.14 -5.17
C THR A 167 -24.21 -6.68 -5.91
N ARG A 168 -24.18 -6.67 -7.24
CA ARG A 168 -25.35 -6.32 -8.05
C ARG A 168 -25.95 -7.57 -8.67
N THR A 169 -27.21 -7.50 -9.08
CA THR A 169 -27.78 -8.50 -9.97
C THR A 169 -27.73 -7.96 -11.39
N TRP A 170 -27.62 -8.85 -12.37
CA TRP A 170 -27.75 -8.49 -13.78
C TRP A 170 -28.76 -9.43 -14.44
N LYS A 171 -29.42 -8.89 -15.46
CA LYS A 171 -30.44 -9.57 -16.27
C LYS A 171 -30.01 -9.42 -17.72
N GLU A 172 -30.16 -10.49 -18.48
CA GLU A 172 -30.03 -10.53 -19.94
C GLU A 172 -31.19 -11.37 -20.44
N SER A 173 -31.89 -10.86 -21.46
CA SER A 173 -33.00 -11.57 -22.10
C SER A 173 -32.45 -12.37 -23.26
N HIS A 174 -32.90 -13.63 -23.40
CA HIS A 174 -32.59 -14.47 -24.57
C HIS A 174 -33.64 -14.33 -25.69
N ASP A 175 -34.49 -13.31 -25.60
CA ASP A 175 -35.51 -13.02 -26.60
C ASP A 175 -34.85 -12.51 -27.90
N PRO A 176 -35.01 -13.21 -29.04
CA PRO A 176 -34.40 -12.78 -30.30
C PRO A 176 -34.94 -11.43 -30.80
N ASP A 177 -36.15 -11.05 -30.38
CA ASP A 177 -36.80 -9.79 -30.76
C ASP A 177 -36.64 -8.69 -29.70
N LEU A 178 -35.72 -8.86 -28.74
CA LEU A 178 -35.53 -7.93 -27.62
C LEU A 178 -35.40 -6.48 -28.08
N GLU A 179 -34.52 -6.23 -29.05
CA GLU A 179 -34.21 -4.87 -29.51
C GLU A 179 -35.44 -4.22 -30.14
N ALA A 180 -36.13 -4.93 -31.05
CA ALA A 180 -37.35 -4.44 -31.68
C ALA A 180 -38.46 -4.10 -30.67
N LYS A 181 -38.54 -4.87 -29.57
CA LYS A 181 -39.49 -4.59 -28.48
C LYS A 181 -39.08 -3.37 -27.66
N LEU A 182 -37.79 -3.19 -27.39
CA LEU A 182 -37.27 -2.01 -26.69
C LEU A 182 -37.50 -0.73 -27.52
N ASP A 183 -37.20 -0.77 -28.82
CA ASP A 183 -37.44 0.33 -29.76
C ASP A 183 -38.92 0.71 -29.79
N ARG A 184 -39.81 -0.29 -29.82
CA ARG A 184 -41.25 -0.05 -29.80
C ARG A 184 -41.71 0.58 -28.49
N ILE A 185 -41.16 0.15 -27.35
CA ILE A 185 -41.46 0.74 -26.04
C ILE A 185 -40.99 2.20 -26.03
N GLU A 186 -39.79 2.49 -26.50
CA GLU A 186 -39.25 3.84 -26.57
C GLU A 186 -40.11 4.74 -27.48
N GLU A 187 -40.44 4.29 -28.69
CA GLU A 187 -41.30 5.03 -29.63
C GLU A 187 -42.64 5.40 -28.98
N VAL A 188 -43.31 4.43 -28.35
CA VAL A 188 -44.62 4.64 -27.72
C VAL A 188 -44.51 5.61 -26.53
N THR A 189 -43.47 5.46 -25.70
CA THR A 189 -43.27 6.30 -24.52
C THR A 189 -42.91 7.74 -24.89
N VAL A 190 -42.12 7.94 -25.94
CA VAL A 190 -41.74 9.27 -26.45
C VAL A 190 -42.91 9.95 -27.15
N ARG A 191 -43.66 9.21 -27.98
CA ARG A 191 -44.75 9.77 -28.79
C ARG A 191 -46.02 10.05 -27.97
N PHE A 192 -46.24 9.29 -26.90
CA PHE A 192 -47.44 9.37 -26.07
C PHE A 192 -47.12 9.47 -24.57
N PRO A 193 -46.38 10.51 -24.12
CA PRO A 193 -45.88 10.59 -22.75
C PRO A 193 -46.99 10.54 -21.69
N ASP A 194 -48.15 11.17 -21.95
CA ASP A 194 -49.27 11.24 -21.00
C ASP A 194 -50.29 10.09 -21.15
N ARG A 195 -50.04 9.13 -22.05
CA ARG A 195 -50.98 8.03 -22.40
C ARG A 195 -50.31 6.66 -22.40
N CYS A 196 -49.19 6.52 -21.72
CA CYS A 196 -48.51 5.24 -21.52
C CYS A 196 -48.80 4.67 -20.13
N PHE A 197 -49.39 3.48 -20.10
CA PHE A 197 -49.66 2.74 -18.86
C PHE A 197 -48.81 1.48 -18.82
N ALA A 198 -48.04 1.31 -17.75
CA ALA A 198 -47.29 0.09 -17.49
C ALA A 198 -47.96 -0.71 -16.37
N PHE A 199 -48.28 -1.96 -16.64
CA PHE A 199 -48.81 -2.90 -15.65
C PHE A 199 -47.73 -3.94 -15.35
N ASP A 200 -47.37 -4.09 -14.08
CA ASP A 200 -46.51 -5.18 -13.60
C ASP A 200 -47.30 -6.01 -12.58
N GLN A 201 -47.25 -7.33 -12.71
CA GLN A 201 -47.87 -8.22 -11.75
C GLN A 201 -46.86 -8.53 -10.65
N PHE A 202 -47.16 -8.14 -9.41
CA PHE A 202 -46.34 -8.55 -8.28
C PHE A 202 -46.45 -10.07 -8.11
N GLY A 203 -45.42 -10.77 -8.55
CA GLY A 203 -45.35 -12.21 -8.43
C GLY A 203 -45.28 -12.67 -6.95
N PRO A 204 -45.72 -13.90 -6.66
CA PRO A 204 -45.66 -14.51 -5.32
C PRO A 204 -44.26 -14.53 -4.71
N LEU A 205 -44.18 -14.69 -3.37
CA LEU A 205 -42.95 -14.74 -2.57
C LEU A 205 -41.86 -15.58 -3.26
N SER A 206 -40.93 -14.88 -3.89
CA SER A 206 -39.89 -15.46 -4.74
C SER A 206 -38.58 -15.60 -3.97
N ILE A 207 -37.84 -16.70 -4.17
CA ILE A 207 -36.43 -16.78 -3.76
C ILE A 207 -35.64 -15.78 -4.59
N ARG A 208 -35.39 -14.60 -4.02
CA ARG A 208 -34.56 -13.56 -4.64
C ARG A 208 -33.10 -13.81 -4.29
N PRO A 209 -32.16 -13.61 -5.23
CA PRO A 209 -30.74 -13.57 -4.89
C PRO A 209 -30.52 -12.49 -3.83
N CYS A 210 -30.10 -12.88 -2.63
CA CYS A 210 -29.74 -11.92 -1.61
C CYS A 210 -28.42 -11.25 -2.00
N HIS A 211 -28.45 -9.92 -2.16
CA HIS A 211 -27.24 -9.14 -2.35
C HIS A 211 -26.31 -9.30 -1.14
N GLY A 212 -25.03 -9.41 -1.41
CA GLY A 212 -23.98 -9.39 -0.40
C GLY A 212 -23.05 -8.19 -0.61
N THR A 213 -21.88 -8.29 -0.03
CA THR A 213 -20.77 -7.35 -0.21
C THR A 213 -19.49 -8.13 -0.48
N CYS A 214 -18.59 -7.55 -1.27
CA CYS A 214 -17.29 -8.13 -1.55
C CYS A 214 -16.28 -7.04 -1.90
N TRP A 215 -14.99 -7.40 -1.89
CA TRP A 215 -13.95 -6.54 -2.45
C TRP A 215 -13.89 -6.79 -3.95
N ALA A 216 -13.98 -5.71 -4.73
CA ALA A 216 -13.93 -5.76 -6.18
C ALA A 216 -13.26 -4.51 -6.74
N ALA A 217 -12.83 -4.56 -8.00
CA ALA A 217 -12.32 -3.39 -8.70
C ALA A 217 -13.35 -2.26 -8.67
N ARG A 218 -12.89 -1.04 -8.39
CA ARG A 218 -13.74 0.16 -8.28
C ARG A 218 -14.65 0.28 -9.51
N CYS A 219 -15.93 0.56 -9.27
CA CYS A 219 -16.99 0.66 -10.30
C CYS A 219 -17.36 -0.67 -10.99
N HIS A 220 -16.70 -1.78 -10.66
CA HIS A 220 -16.97 -3.11 -11.19
C HIS A 220 -17.39 -4.06 -10.06
N PRO A 221 -18.60 -3.90 -9.48
CA PRO A 221 -19.08 -4.78 -8.43
C PRO A 221 -19.30 -6.20 -8.97
N ASP A 222 -19.06 -7.20 -8.14
CA ASP A 222 -19.38 -8.59 -8.46
C ASP A 222 -20.89 -8.74 -8.72
N ARG A 223 -21.24 -9.49 -9.76
CA ARG A 223 -22.61 -9.58 -10.25
C ARG A 223 -23.15 -11.00 -10.15
N LEU A 224 -24.35 -11.11 -9.58
CA LEU A 224 -25.12 -12.34 -9.49
C LEU A 224 -26.10 -12.41 -10.66
N ARG A 225 -26.23 -13.57 -11.29
CA ARG A 225 -27.28 -13.80 -12.29
C ARG A 225 -28.65 -13.66 -11.61
N ALA A 226 -29.53 -12.85 -12.18
CA ALA A 226 -30.92 -12.81 -11.75
C ALA A 226 -31.66 -14.09 -12.19
N THR A 227 -32.55 -14.60 -11.35
CA THR A 227 -33.32 -15.82 -11.66
C THR A 227 -34.42 -15.52 -12.68
N TYR A 228 -34.24 -15.97 -13.92
CA TYR A 228 -35.20 -15.76 -15.03
C TYR A 228 -36.17 -16.93 -15.18
N GLN A 229 -35.64 -18.14 -15.26
CA GLN A 229 -36.43 -19.37 -15.34
C GLN A 229 -36.60 -19.96 -13.93
N ARG A 230 -37.86 -20.14 -13.52
CA ARG A 230 -38.23 -20.66 -12.19
C ARG A 230 -38.76 -22.08 -12.36
N THR A 231 -37.89 -23.07 -12.20
CA THR A 231 -38.23 -24.50 -12.36
C THR A 231 -38.78 -25.14 -11.09
N HIS A 232 -38.61 -24.51 -9.92
CA HIS A 232 -38.93 -25.10 -8.62
C HIS A 232 -40.30 -24.71 -8.04
N GLY A 233 -41.25 -24.32 -8.89
CA GLY A 233 -42.61 -24.01 -8.48
C GLY A 233 -42.76 -22.68 -7.74
N ILE A 234 -44.00 -22.22 -7.67
CA ILE A 234 -44.41 -20.98 -7.05
C ILE A 234 -45.09 -21.33 -5.72
N ARG A 235 -44.65 -20.76 -4.59
CA ARG A 235 -45.30 -20.96 -3.29
C ARG A 235 -46.05 -19.69 -2.89
N TYR A 236 -47.37 -19.78 -2.80
CA TYR A 236 -48.20 -18.73 -2.20
C TYR A 236 -48.24 -18.94 -0.68
N PHE A 237 -47.92 -17.89 0.08
CA PHE A 237 -48.15 -17.87 1.52
C PHE A 237 -49.53 -17.28 1.74
N HIS A 238 -50.53 -18.12 2.01
CA HIS A 238 -51.81 -17.67 2.53
C HIS A 238 -51.67 -17.63 4.05
N GLY A 239 -51.46 -16.43 4.60
CA GLY A 239 -51.47 -16.22 6.04
C GLY A 239 -52.92 -16.16 6.52
N CYS A 240 -53.24 -16.95 7.56
CA CYS A 240 -54.44 -16.80 8.37
C CYS A 240 -54.23 -15.70 9.42
#